data_AF-A0A7V8YIY4-F1
#
_entry.id   AF-A0A7V8YIY4-F1
#
_cell.length_a   1.000
_cell.length_b   1.000
_cell.length_c   1.000
_cell.angle_alpha   90.00
_cell.angle_beta   90.00
_cell.angle_gamma   90.00
#
_symmetry.space_group_name_H-M   'P 1'
#
loop_
_entity.id
_entity.type
_entity.pdbx_description
1 polymer ?
#
loop_
_entity_poly.entity_id
_entity_poly.type
_entity_poly.pdbx_seq_one_letter_code
_entity_poly.pdbx_strand_id
1 'polypeptide(L)'
;MAQIPASTMRVDPPTPLSVDPCDEDPLAVALLAVQGNVFNGESLEAIFRGSPPGIPLLAVTSRRLMMLDTATFEDRSALVSVPLSGVSSVAFVASDDQSFEATTTVGMVLLRKPVLLVCESRDEARELHDMLIWTLTS
;
A
#
# COMPACT_ATOMS: atom_id res chain seq x y z
N MET A 1 -64.17 -3.51 -42.57
CA MET A 1 -62.76 -3.95 -42.72
C MET A 1 -61.87 -2.76 -42.38
N ALA A 2 -61.14 -2.82 -41.27
CA ALA A 2 -60.19 -1.80 -40.86
C ALA A 2 -58.92 -2.51 -40.37
N GLN A 3 -57.79 -2.24 -41.01
CA GLN A 3 -56.46 -2.76 -40.65
C GLN A 3 -55.84 -1.86 -39.57
N ILE A 4 -55.27 -2.48 -38.54
CA ILE A 4 -54.45 -1.82 -37.51
C ILE A 4 -52.98 -2.08 -37.86
N PRO A 5 -52.10 -1.08 -37.93
CA PRO A 5 -50.68 -1.33 -38.18
C PRO A 5 -49.99 -1.81 -36.89
N ALA A 6 -49.18 -2.87 -37.01
CA ALA A 6 -48.33 -3.37 -35.94
C ALA A 6 -47.13 -2.42 -35.75
N SER A 7 -47.13 -1.67 -34.65
CA SER A 7 -45.99 -0.85 -34.24
C SER A 7 -44.85 -1.75 -33.76
N THR A 8 -43.77 -1.84 -34.53
CA THR A 8 -42.57 -2.58 -34.14
C THR A 8 -41.72 -1.69 -33.22
N MET A 9 -41.74 -1.97 -31.92
CA MET A 9 -40.78 -1.35 -30.99
C MET A 9 -39.38 -1.88 -31.31
N ARG A 10 -38.52 -1.03 -31.87
CA ARG A 10 -37.07 -1.25 -31.88
C ARG A 10 -36.57 -1.09 -30.45
N VAL A 11 -36.08 -2.18 -29.86
CA VAL A 11 -35.28 -2.15 -28.64
C VAL A 11 -33.86 -1.82 -29.09
N ASP A 12 -33.41 -0.60 -28.81
CA ASP A 12 -32.00 -0.26 -29.01
C ASP A 12 -31.14 -1.14 -28.08
N PRO A 13 -30.02 -1.73 -28.56
CA PRO A 13 -29.12 -2.47 -27.71
C PRO A 13 -28.56 -1.53 -26.63
N PRO A 14 -28.38 -2.01 -25.38
CA PRO A 14 -27.82 -1.17 -24.33
C PRO A 14 -26.45 -0.69 -24.77
N THR A 15 -26.30 0.63 -24.85
CA THR A 15 -25.00 1.29 -25.05
C THR A 15 -24.02 0.68 -24.05
N PRO A 16 -22.85 0.17 -24.49
CA PRO A 16 -21.85 -0.30 -23.56
C PRO A 16 -21.50 0.88 -22.65
N LEU A 17 -21.71 0.71 -21.34
CA LEU A 17 -21.27 1.66 -20.33
C LEU A 17 -19.77 1.85 -20.55
N SER A 18 -19.39 3.00 -21.09
CA SER A 18 -18.02 3.47 -21.09
C SER A 18 -17.60 3.55 -19.65
N VAL A 19 -16.82 2.58 -19.20
CA VAL A 19 -16.11 2.65 -17.92
C VAL A 19 -15.11 3.79 -18.11
N ASP A 20 -15.39 4.93 -17.50
CA ASP A 20 -14.46 6.05 -17.46
C ASP A 20 -13.13 5.53 -16.85
N PRO A 21 -11.97 5.71 -17.50
CA PRO A 21 -10.68 5.25 -16.98
C PRO A 21 -10.14 6.16 -15.86
N CYS A 22 -11.00 6.96 -15.22
CA CYS A 22 -10.63 7.89 -14.16
C CYS A 22 -11.04 7.31 -12.81
N ASP A 23 -10.12 7.36 -11.84
CA ASP A 23 -10.24 6.96 -10.44
C ASP A 23 -9.93 5.48 -10.12
N GLU A 24 -8.88 4.92 -10.71
CA GLU A 24 -8.22 3.79 -10.04
C GLU A 24 -7.56 4.30 -8.74
N ASP A 25 -8.02 3.80 -7.59
CA ASP A 25 -7.42 4.08 -6.28
C ASP A 25 -5.90 3.82 -6.37
N PRO A 26 -5.04 4.84 -6.24
CA PRO A 26 -3.59 4.70 -6.37
C PRO A 26 -3.03 3.63 -5.43
N LEU A 27 -3.67 3.42 -4.28
CA LEU A 27 -3.29 2.40 -3.32
C LEU A 27 -3.66 1.01 -3.81
N ALA A 28 -4.82 0.83 -4.46
CA ALA A 28 -5.21 -0.44 -5.07
C ALA A 28 -4.24 -0.83 -6.19
N VAL A 29 -3.83 0.12 -7.03
CA VAL A 29 -2.80 -0.09 -8.05
C VAL A 29 -1.46 -0.49 -7.40
N ALA A 30 -1.07 0.17 -6.32
CA ALA A 30 0.16 -0.15 -5.60
C ALA A 30 0.13 -1.55 -4.96
N LEU A 31 -1.01 -1.98 -4.42
CA LEU A 31 -1.19 -3.33 -3.88
C LEU A 31 -1.03 -4.41 -4.96
N LEU A 32 -1.63 -4.20 -6.14
CA LEU A 32 -1.44 -5.09 -7.28
C LEU A 32 0.03 -5.11 -7.73
N ALA A 33 0.70 -3.95 -7.72
CA ALA A 33 2.12 -3.86 -8.05
C ALA A 33 2.99 -4.64 -7.04
N VAL A 34 2.70 -4.57 -5.74
CA VAL A 34 3.38 -5.40 -4.73
C VAL A 34 3.19 -6.88 -5.04
N GLN A 35 1.94 -7.33 -5.19
CA GLN A 35 1.63 -8.74 -5.44
C GLN A 35 2.28 -9.27 -6.72
N GLY A 36 2.29 -8.47 -7.79
CA GLY A 36 2.92 -8.83 -9.06
C GLY A 36 4.46 -8.83 -9.04
N ASN A 37 5.09 -8.28 -8.00
CA ASN A 37 6.55 -8.18 -7.88
C ASN A 37 7.15 -9.09 -6.79
N VAL A 38 6.34 -9.90 -6.10
CA VAL A 38 6.83 -10.96 -5.20
C VAL A 38 7.49 -12.06 -6.04
N PHE A 39 8.73 -12.44 -5.70
CA PHE A 39 9.43 -13.49 -6.44
C PHE A 39 8.88 -14.89 -6.17
N ASN A 40 9.13 -15.82 -7.09
CA ASN A 40 8.79 -17.23 -6.86
C ASN A 40 9.52 -17.77 -5.61
N GLY A 41 8.76 -18.26 -4.63
CA GLY A 41 9.27 -18.75 -3.35
C GLY A 41 9.58 -17.65 -2.32
N GLU A 42 9.26 -16.39 -2.61
CA GLU A 42 9.14 -15.32 -1.62
C GLU A 42 7.70 -15.30 -1.11
N SER A 43 7.53 -15.18 0.21
CA SER A 43 6.22 -15.11 0.85
C SER A 43 5.92 -13.67 1.24
N LEU A 44 4.72 -13.19 0.93
CA LEU A 44 4.21 -11.94 1.45
C LEU A 44 3.66 -12.19 2.87
N GLU A 45 4.29 -11.58 3.87
CA GLU A 45 3.95 -11.80 5.29
C GLU A 45 2.86 -10.82 5.73
N ALA A 46 2.98 -9.54 5.35
CA ALA A 46 2.00 -8.52 5.68
C ALA A 46 2.07 -7.30 4.77
N ILE A 47 0.99 -6.52 4.78
CA ILE A 47 0.90 -5.22 4.13
C ILE A 47 0.28 -4.23 5.11
N PHE A 48 0.93 -3.08 5.26
CA PHE A 48 0.49 -1.98 6.10
C PHE A 48 0.25 -0.74 5.25
N ARG A 49 -0.87 -0.08 5.53
CA ARG A 49 -1.23 1.18 4.87
C ARG A 49 -0.76 2.33 5.75
N GLY A 50 0.05 3.21 5.19
CA GLY A 50 0.52 4.38 5.90
C GLY A 50 -0.25 5.63 5.53
N SER A 51 -0.24 6.60 6.43
CA SER A 51 -0.78 7.94 6.20
C SER A 51 0.33 9.00 6.15
N PRO A 52 0.11 10.14 5.48
CA PRO A 52 1.04 11.27 5.54
C PRO A 52 1.27 11.73 6.99
N PRO A 53 2.49 12.12 7.38
CA PRO A 53 3.67 12.35 6.53
C PRO A 53 4.55 11.12 6.23
N GLY A 54 4.09 9.90 6.50
CA GLY A 54 4.84 8.67 6.24
C GLY A 54 4.73 8.14 4.81
N ILE A 55 5.37 6.99 4.56
CA ILE A 55 5.17 6.24 3.31
C ILE A 55 3.72 5.72 3.23
N PRO A 56 3.08 5.73 2.06
CA PRO A 56 1.68 5.33 1.92
C PRO A 56 1.44 3.82 1.98
N LEU A 57 2.47 3.01 1.66
CA LEU A 57 2.35 1.56 1.64
C LEU A 57 3.68 0.91 2.01
N LEU A 58 3.61 -0.07 2.89
CA LEU A 58 4.73 -0.95 3.23
C LEU A 58 4.25 -2.41 3.17
N ALA A 59 4.92 -3.21 2.35
CA ALA A 59 4.77 -4.65 2.33
C ALA A 59 6.02 -5.31 2.90
N VAL A 60 5.80 -6.29 3.78
CA VAL A 60 6.85 -7.09 4.41
C VAL A 60 6.80 -8.47 3.77
N THR A 61 7.93 -8.93 3.23
CA THR A 61 8.09 -10.27 2.69
C THR A 61 9.12 -11.06 3.48
N SER A 62 9.22 -12.36 3.20
CA SER A 62 10.26 -13.22 3.77
C SER A 62 11.70 -12.85 3.35
N ARG A 63 11.89 -11.85 2.46
CA ARG A 63 13.22 -11.47 1.94
C ARG A 63 13.52 -9.96 1.94
N ARG A 64 12.50 -9.11 1.86
CA ARG A 64 12.67 -7.66 1.68
C ARG A 64 11.44 -6.90 2.17
N LEU A 65 11.64 -5.60 2.33
CA LEU A 65 10.57 -4.63 2.41
C LEU A 65 10.30 -4.08 1.01
N MET A 66 9.03 -3.92 0.68
CA MET A 66 8.58 -3.24 -0.54
C MET A 66 7.74 -2.05 -0.15
N MET A 67 8.11 -0.86 -0.59
CA MET A 67 7.42 0.38 -0.21
C MET A 67 7.12 1.24 -1.42
N LEU A 68 6.00 1.95 -1.35
CA LEU A 68 5.67 2.97 -2.34
C LEU A 68 6.35 4.28 -1.95
N ASP A 69 7.26 4.75 -2.79
CA ASP A 69 7.95 6.03 -2.63
C ASP A 69 7.35 7.05 -3.61
N THR A 70 6.66 8.03 -3.07
CA THR A 70 6.05 9.15 -3.81
C THR A 70 6.81 10.46 -3.63
N ALA A 71 7.89 10.46 -2.83
CA ALA A 71 8.59 11.68 -2.43
C ALA A 71 9.94 11.85 -3.14
N THR A 72 10.61 10.75 -3.51
CA THR A 72 11.96 10.81 -4.10
C THR A 72 11.94 11.12 -5.61
N PHE A 73 10.89 10.75 -6.32
CA PHE A 73 10.88 10.71 -7.79
C PHE A 73 9.94 11.73 -8.46
N GLU A 74 9.88 12.96 -7.94
CA GLU A 74 9.04 14.05 -8.49
C GLU A 74 7.59 13.58 -8.73
N ASP A 75 7.04 13.80 -9.93
CA ASP A 75 5.68 13.41 -10.34
C ASP A 75 5.54 11.89 -10.60
N ARG A 76 6.40 11.06 -10.00
CA ARG A 76 6.40 9.61 -10.18
C ARG A 76 6.37 8.89 -8.86
N SER A 77 5.59 7.81 -8.84
CA SER A 77 5.62 6.82 -7.77
C SER A 77 6.59 5.70 -8.12
N ALA A 78 7.43 5.30 -7.18
CA ALA A 78 8.33 4.18 -7.32
C ALA A 78 7.99 3.07 -6.32
N LEU A 79 7.95 1.82 -6.79
CA LEU A 79 7.93 0.66 -5.90
C LEU A 79 9.38 0.29 -5.56
N VAL A 80 9.80 0.60 -4.33
CA VAL A 80 11.18 0.41 -3.87
C VAL A 80 11.27 -0.89 -3.09
N SER A 81 12.21 -1.75 -3.48
CA SER A 81 12.54 -3.00 -2.77
C SER A 81 13.83 -2.82 -1.96
N VAL A 82 13.78 -3.09 -0.65
CA VAL A 82 14.95 -3.05 0.25
C VAL A 82 15.14 -4.42 0.88
N PRO A 83 16.25 -5.15 0.61
CA PRO A 83 16.54 -6.40 1.30
C PRO A 83 16.47 -6.23 2.82
N LEU A 84 16.05 -7.26 3.55
CA LEU A 84 15.97 -7.19 5.02
C LEU A 84 17.33 -6.84 5.67
N SER A 85 18.44 -7.29 5.07
CA SER A 85 19.80 -6.91 5.48
C SER A 85 20.12 -5.42 5.32
N GLY A 86 19.30 -4.67 4.58
CA GLY A 86 19.38 -3.23 4.42
C GLY A 86 18.63 -2.43 5.50
N VAL A 87 17.89 -3.10 6.38
CA VAL A 87 17.21 -2.49 7.53
C VAL A 87 18.17 -2.49 8.71
N SER A 88 18.50 -1.31 9.23
CA SER A 88 19.50 -1.16 10.31
C SER A 88 18.88 -0.90 11.68
N SER A 89 17.67 -0.36 11.72
CA SER A 89 16.93 -0.14 12.96
C SER A 89 15.43 -0.01 12.68
N VAL A 90 14.64 -0.33 13.70
CA VAL A 90 13.19 -0.15 13.78
C VAL A 90 12.89 0.45 15.15
N ALA A 91 11.99 1.43 15.22
CA ALA A 91 11.66 2.13 16.45
C ALA A 91 10.23 2.68 16.43
N PHE A 92 9.62 2.80 17.61
CA PHE A 92 8.47 3.68 17.81
C PHE A 92 8.92 5.14 17.77
N VAL A 93 8.17 5.99 17.07
CA VAL A 93 8.45 7.42 16.94
C VAL A 93 7.29 8.18 17.55
N ALA A 94 7.53 8.98 18.59
CA ALA A 94 6.51 9.79 19.23
C ALA A 94 6.89 11.28 19.11
N SER A 95 5.88 12.14 18.98
CA SER A 95 6.04 13.58 19.11
C SER A 95 6.30 13.98 20.57
N ASP A 96 6.77 15.22 20.81
CA ASP A 96 7.09 15.72 22.16
C ASP A 96 5.88 15.68 23.12
N ASP A 97 4.66 15.75 22.59
CA ASP A 97 3.39 15.73 23.31
C ASP A 97 2.76 14.33 23.42
N GLN A 98 3.40 13.30 22.87
CA GLN A 98 2.89 11.94 22.80
C GLN A 98 3.79 10.95 23.55
N SER A 99 3.19 10.00 24.28
CA SER A 99 3.96 8.89 24.86
C SER A 99 4.26 7.83 23.81
N PHE A 100 5.40 7.12 23.97
CA PHE A 100 5.73 5.98 23.12
C PHE A 100 4.68 4.85 23.20
N GLU A 101 3.97 4.73 24.31
CA GLU A 101 2.88 3.75 24.47
C GLU A 101 1.64 4.08 23.64
N ALA A 102 1.50 5.34 23.21
CA ALA A 102 0.35 5.82 22.46
C ALA A 102 0.67 6.13 20.99
N THR A 103 1.92 5.93 20.54
CA THR A 103 2.27 6.26 19.16
C THR A 103 1.68 5.29 18.15
N THR A 104 1.33 5.83 16.99
CA THR A 104 0.94 5.09 15.79
C THR A 104 2.06 5.09 14.73
N THR A 105 3.21 5.70 15.03
CA THR A 105 4.29 5.86 14.05
C THR A 105 5.44 4.89 14.32
N VAL A 106 5.80 4.13 13.30
CA VAL A 106 6.99 3.27 13.27
C VAL A 106 8.02 3.90 12.35
N GLY A 107 9.21 4.16 12.88
CA GLY A 107 10.38 4.58 12.14
C GLY A 107 11.31 3.43 11.84
N MET A 108 11.95 3.48 10.68
CA MET A 108 12.97 2.52 10.27
C MET A 108 14.09 3.21 9.51
N VAL A 109 15.31 2.67 9.59
CA VAL A 109 16.45 3.15 8.81
C VAL A 109 16.79 2.14 7.73
N LEU A 110 16.44 2.50 6.49
CA LEU A 110 16.60 1.70 5.28
C LEU A 110 17.77 2.25 4.47
N LEU A 111 18.85 1.46 4.31
CA LEU A 111 20.04 1.89 3.56
C LEU A 111 20.57 3.28 3.99
N ARG A 112 20.58 3.55 5.30
CA ARG A 112 20.98 4.83 5.93
C ARG A 112 20.01 6.00 5.72
N LYS A 113 18.81 5.77 5.17
CA LYS A 113 17.76 6.77 5.09
C LYS A 113 16.66 6.47 6.12
N PRO A 114 16.27 7.45 6.96
CA PRO A 114 15.11 7.28 7.83
C PRO A 114 13.84 7.28 6.98
N VAL A 115 12.94 6.35 7.31
CA VAL A 115 11.62 6.20 6.71
C VAL A 115 10.61 6.02 7.84
N LEU A 116 9.43 6.61 7.70
CA LEU A 116 8.36 6.57 8.69
C LEU A 116 7.13 5.92 8.06
N LEU A 117 6.47 5.05 8.82
CA LEU A 117 5.11 4.61 8.54
C LEU A 117 4.20 5.11 9.66
N VAL A 118 3.19 5.89 9.31
CA VAL A 118 2.14 6.32 10.24
C VAL A 118 0.95 5.36 10.07
N CYS A 119 0.79 4.46 11.03
CA CYS A 119 -0.23 3.41 11.02
C CYS A 119 -1.61 3.99 11.40
N GLU A 120 -2.67 3.26 11.09
CA GLU A 120 -4.05 3.64 11.42
C GLU A 120 -4.30 3.59 12.94
N SER A 121 -3.65 2.65 13.62
CA SER A 121 -3.81 2.46 15.06
C SER A 121 -2.51 2.12 15.76
N ARG A 122 -2.52 2.27 17.08
CA ARG A 122 -1.42 1.84 17.95
C ARG A 122 -1.18 0.33 17.83
N ASP A 123 -2.25 -0.44 17.76
CA ASP A 123 -2.15 -1.90 17.73
C ASP A 123 -1.52 -2.37 16.41
N GLU A 124 -1.85 -1.72 15.29
CA GLU A 124 -1.18 -1.92 13.99
C GLU A 124 0.29 -1.51 14.03
N ALA A 125 0.63 -0.35 14.64
CA ALA A 125 2.01 0.08 14.80
C ALA A 125 2.83 -0.93 15.62
N ARG A 126 2.22 -1.52 16.66
CA ARG A 126 2.84 -2.57 17.46
C ARG A 126 3.04 -3.86 16.67
N GLU A 127 2.03 -4.30 15.93
CA GLU A 127 2.11 -5.47 15.05
C GLU A 127 3.24 -5.32 14.04
N LEU A 128 3.31 -4.17 13.35
CA LEU A 128 4.38 -3.88 12.41
C LEU A 128 5.76 -3.91 13.08
N HIS A 129 5.90 -3.22 14.22
CA HIS A 129 7.17 -3.16 14.94
C HIS A 129 7.64 -4.56 15.35
N ASP A 130 6.78 -5.34 15.99
CA ASP A 130 7.10 -6.68 16.48
C ASP A 130 7.42 -7.63 15.33
N MET A 131 6.68 -7.53 14.21
CA MET A 131 6.94 -8.30 12.99
C MET A 131 8.30 -7.97 12.39
N LEU A 132 8.63 -6.68 12.21
CA LEU A 132 9.93 -6.30 11.66
C LEU A 132 11.08 -6.75 12.56
N ILE A 133 10.96 -6.60 13.88
CA ILE A 133 11.98 -7.08 14.82
C ILE A 133 12.14 -8.60 14.72
N TRP A 134 11.03 -9.35 14.66
CA TRP A 134 11.05 -10.79 14.49
C TRP A 134 11.77 -11.19 13.20
N THR A 135 11.41 -10.57 12.09
CA THR A 135 11.98 -10.84 10.77
C THR A 135 13.48 -10.51 10.70
N LEU A 136 13.94 -9.48 11.43
CA LEU A 136 15.35 -9.06 11.42
C LEU A 136 16.24 -9.86 12.38
N THR A 137 15.65 -10.58 13.33
CA THR A 137 16.38 -11.34 14.36
C THR A 137 16.31 -12.86 14.18
N SER A 138 15.52 -13.33 13.20
CA SER A 138 15.43 -14.73 12.78
C SER A 138 16.54 -15.11 11.80
#